data_AF-R0K0E8-F1
#
_entry.id   AF-R0K0E8-F1
#
_cell.length_a   1.000
_cell.length_b   1.000
_cell.length_c   1.000
_cell.angle_alpha   90.00
_cell.angle_beta   90.00
_cell.angle_gamma   90.00
#
_symmetry.space_group_name_H-M   'P 1'
#
loop_
_entity.id
_entity.type
_entity.pdbx_description
1 polymer ?
#
loop_
_entity_poly.entity_id
_entity_poly.type
_entity_poly.pdbx_seq_one_letter_code
_entity_poly.pdbx_strand_id
1 'polypeptide(L)'
;MGVIGSMKVVTGAERRTRPTLTQPGNREWVTVIQSICAAGYATPPFIIYKGRVHISAWYEEADIPYDWKLSVSENGWTNNELGLAWLKHFDEHTKTQFKDYCLVRKILTLCMPAHSSHILQPLDVVCFLPLKHKYSQRVRDLARHHVWHINKERFLPAFRDAFFDVFTSDNCKKAFEAAGLVPIDAQRVIDRLDVRLHTP
;
A
#
# COMPACT_ATOMS: atom_id res chain seq x y z
N MET A 1 -17.73 -6.62 1.31
CA MET A 1 -17.16 -7.94 1.59
C MET A 1 -18.21 -8.99 1.76
N GLY A 2 -18.22 -9.88 0.78
CA GLY A 2 -19.40 -10.53 0.30
C GLY A 2 -19.33 -12.00 0.04
N VAL A 3 -20.50 -12.54 -0.26
CA VAL A 3 -20.70 -13.96 -0.57
C VAL A 3 -19.84 -14.37 -1.75
N ILE A 4 -18.92 -15.30 -1.52
CA ILE A 4 -18.31 -16.04 -2.62
C ILE A 4 -19.13 -17.32 -2.76
N GLY A 5 -20.03 -17.31 -3.74
CA GLY A 5 -20.73 -18.48 -4.25
C GLY A 5 -20.40 -18.67 -5.73
N SER A 6 -20.55 -19.89 -6.23
CA SER A 6 -20.47 -20.15 -7.67
C SER A 6 -21.59 -19.40 -8.39
N MET A 7 -21.24 -18.39 -9.20
CA MET A 7 -22.17 -17.63 -10.03
C MET A 7 -21.89 -17.91 -11.50
N LYS A 8 -22.93 -18.25 -12.27
CA LYS A 8 -22.83 -18.28 -13.74
C LYS A 8 -22.70 -16.84 -14.23
N VAL A 9 -21.61 -16.53 -14.92
CA VAL A 9 -21.39 -15.23 -15.58
C VAL A 9 -21.51 -15.45 -17.08
N VAL A 10 -22.41 -14.71 -17.74
CA VAL A 10 -22.51 -14.67 -19.20
C VAL A 10 -21.61 -13.52 -19.68
N THR A 11 -20.54 -13.85 -20.40
CA THR A 11 -19.64 -12.86 -21.02
C THR A 11 -19.75 -12.96 -22.54
N GLY A 12 -19.58 -11.84 -23.24
CA GLY A 12 -19.47 -11.85 -24.70
C GLY A 12 -18.29 -12.73 -25.17
N ALA A 13 -18.47 -13.43 -26.29
CA ALA A 13 -17.47 -14.37 -26.84
C ALA A 13 -16.11 -13.71 -27.12
N GLU A 14 -16.10 -12.40 -27.38
CA GLU A 14 -14.93 -11.58 -27.66
C GLU A 14 -14.02 -11.35 -26.42
N ARG A 15 -14.51 -11.59 -25.20
CA ARG A 15 -13.81 -11.20 -23.96
C ARG A 15 -12.74 -12.22 -23.58
N ARG A 16 -11.50 -11.98 -23.99
CA ARG A 16 -10.32 -12.84 -23.68
C ARG A 16 -9.82 -12.76 -22.22
N THR A 17 -10.33 -11.85 -21.40
CA THR A 17 -9.90 -11.67 -20.02
C THR A 17 -10.71 -12.53 -19.04
N ARG A 18 -10.03 -13.18 -18.08
CA ARG A 18 -10.72 -13.91 -17.01
C ARG A 18 -11.56 -12.92 -16.18
N PRO A 19 -12.89 -13.12 -16.07
CA PRO A 19 -13.71 -12.26 -15.22
C PRO A 19 -13.29 -12.41 -13.76
N THR A 20 -13.02 -11.29 -13.09
CA THR A 20 -12.78 -11.24 -11.65
C THR A 20 -14.10 -11.36 -10.91
N LEU A 21 -14.16 -12.31 -9.96
CA LEU A 21 -15.32 -12.50 -9.10
C LEU A 21 -15.51 -11.26 -8.19
N THR A 22 -16.63 -10.57 -8.32
CA THR A 22 -16.97 -9.40 -7.48
C THR A 22 -17.73 -9.85 -6.23
N GLN A 23 -17.21 -9.46 -5.05
CA GLN A 23 -17.74 -9.89 -3.75
C GLN A 23 -18.90 -8.97 -3.25
N PRO A 24 -20.10 -9.50 -2.98
CA PRO A 24 -21.27 -8.74 -2.50
C PRO A 24 -21.37 -8.70 -0.96
N GLY A 25 -20.74 -7.74 -0.27
CA GLY A 25 -21.11 -7.54 1.14
C GLY A 25 -20.46 -6.34 1.81
N ASN A 26 -20.25 -6.35 3.13
CA ASN A 26 -19.94 -5.13 3.89
C ASN A 26 -18.57 -4.52 3.52
N ARG A 27 -18.56 -3.32 2.92
CA ARG A 27 -17.36 -2.66 2.36
C ARG A 27 -16.65 -1.87 3.45
N GLU A 28 -16.13 -2.56 4.47
CA GLU A 28 -15.29 -1.90 5.47
C GLU A 28 -13.88 -1.69 4.94
N TRP A 29 -13.32 -0.50 5.18
CA TRP A 29 -12.00 -0.10 4.75
C TRP A 29 -11.01 -0.19 5.91
N VAL A 30 -9.78 -0.59 5.60
CA VAL A 30 -8.60 -0.41 6.46
C VAL A 30 -7.62 0.44 5.66
N THR A 31 -7.16 1.54 6.24
CA THR A 31 -6.21 2.44 5.60
C THR A 31 -4.80 2.05 6.02
N VAL A 32 -3.88 1.93 5.07
CA VAL A 32 -2.46 1.69 5.34
C VAL A 32 -1.65 2.84 4.77
N ILE A 33 -0.84 3.46 5.61
CA ILE A 33 0.13 4.48 5.22
C ILE A 33 1.52 3.82 5.25
N GLN A 34 2.20 3.86 4.11
CA GLN A 34 3.48 3.19 3.91
C GLN A 34 4.52 4.17 3.38
N SER A 35 5.78 3.96 3.75
CA SER A 35 6.92 4.67 3.17
C SER A 35 8.08 3.73 2.84
N ILE A 36 8.84 4.06 1.81
CA ILE A 36 10.04 3.32 1.37
C ILE A 36 11.15 4.32 1.03
N CYS A 37 12.39 3.86 0.99
CA CYS A 37 13.54 4.66 0.57
C CYS A 37 14.39 3.95 -0.49
N ALA A 38 15.18 4.73 -1.22
CA ALA A 38 16.02 4.23 -2.31
C ALA A 38 17.12 3.27 -1.87
N ALA A 39 17.48 3.26 -0.58
CA ALA A 39 18.42 2.29 -0.03
C ALA A 39 17.82 0.88 0.08
N GLY A 40 16.53 0.72 -0.19
CA GLY A 40 15.82 -0.56 -0.15
C GLY A 40 15.00 -0.78 1.12
N TYR A 41 14.93 0.18 2.03
CA TYR A 41 14.20 0.00 3.28
C TYR A 41 12.74 0.42 3.14
N ALA A 42 11.85 -0.36 3.74
CA ALA A 42 10.45 0.00 3.98
C ALA A 42 10.28 0.26 5.47
N THR A 43 9.65 1.38 5.84
CA THR A 43 9.30 1.62 7.25
C THR A 43 8.21 0.65 7.68
N PRO A 44 8.07 0.34 8.97
CA PRO A 44 6.88 -0.36 9.46
C PRO A 44 5.60 0.38 9.04
N PRO A 45 4.55 -0.32 8.58
CA PRO A 45 3.31 0.29 8.13
C PRO A 45 2.56 0.95 9.28
N PHE A 46 1.85 2.02 8.96
CA PHE A 46 0.89 2.66 9.85
C PHE A 46 -0.53 2.31 9.38
N ILE A 47 -1.25 1.52 10.17
CA ILE A 47 -2.53 0.90 9.79
C ILE A 47 -3.65 1.53 10.62
N ILE A 48 -4.70 2.00 9.95
CA ILE A 48 -5.87 2.64 10.55
C ILE A 48 -7.09 1.78 10.27
N TYR A 49 -7.66 1.22 11.34
CA TYR A 49 -8.92 0.50 11.29
C TYR A 49 -10.10 1.45 11.44
N LYS A 50 -11.18 1.19 10.70
CA LYS A 50 -12.46 1.83 10.98
C LYS A 50 -13.01 1.37 12.33
N GLY A 51 -13.11 2.25 13.32
CA GLY A 51 -13.62 1.94 14.65
C GLY A 51 -13.43 3.10 15.64
N ARG A 52 -14.14 3.05 16.77
CA ARG A 52 -13.99 4.05 17.85
C ARG A 52 -12.93 3.64 18.88
N VAL A 53 -12.67 2.35 19.00
CA VAL A 53 -11.75 1.75 19.98
C VAL A 53 -10.99 0.60 19.33
N HIS A 54 -9.83 0.25 19.89
CA HIS A 54 -9.12 -0.98 19.55
C HIS A 54 -9.89 -2.19 20.09
N ILE A 55 -9.99 -3.24 19.29
CA ILE A 55 -10.54 -4.54 19.70
C ILE A 55 -9.41 -5.57 19.59
N SER A 56 -9.09 -6.28 20.68
CA SER A 56 -7.95 -7.20 20.75
C SER A 56 -8.01 -8.31 19.69
N ALA A 57 -9.20 -8.85 19.44
CA ALA A 57 -9.46 -9.88 18.45
C ALA A 57 -8.95 -9.51 17.04
N TRP A 58 -8.85 -8.22 16.71
CA TRP A 58 -8.31 -7.79 15.40
C TRP A 58 -6.83 -8.12 15.21
N TYR A 59 -6.10 -8.39 16.30
CA TYR A 59 -4.65 -8.51 16.33
C TYR A 59 -4.16 -9.85 16.92
N GLU A 60 -4.99 -10.55 17.70
CA GLU A 60 -4.62 -11.78 18.43
C GLU A 60 -4.00 -12.87 17.55
N GLU A 61 -4.51 -13.06 16.33
CA GLU A 61 -4.02 -14.09 15.40
C GLU A 61 -2.88 -13.61 14.49
N ALA A 62 -2.59 -12.31 14.51
CA ALA A 62 -1.60 -11.69 13.65
C ALA A 62 -0.30 -11.56 14.44
N ASP A 63 0.59 -12.55 14.32
CA ASP A 63 2.00 -12.45 14.76
C ASP A 63 2.70 -11.32 13.99
N ILE A 64 2.42 -10.08 14.38
CA ILE A 64 2.90 -8.86 13.74
C ILE A 64 4.14 -8.33 14.48
N PRO A 65 5.08 -7.72 13.76
CA PRO A 65 6.17 -7.00 14.39
C PRO A 65 5.65 -5.89 15.33
N TYR A 66 6.33 -5.71 16.46
CA TYR A 66 5.98 -4.71 17.48
C TYR A 66 6.11 -3.26 17.01
N ASP A 67 6.90 -3.03 15.97
CA ASP A 67 7.15 -1.71 15.39
C ASP A 67 6.04 -1.30 14.39
N TRP A 68 5.08 -2.17 14.09
CA TRP A 68 3.91 -1.81 13.28
C TRP A 68 2.95 -0.94 14.10
N LYS A 69 2.55 0.19 13.52
CA LYS A 69 1.64 1.11 14.22
C LYS A 69 0.19 0.85 13.84
N LEU A 70 -0.58 0.38 14.80
CA LEU A 70 -2.03 0.19 14.67
C LEU A 70 -2.76 1.38 15.28
N SER A 71 -3.79 1.89 14.60
CA SER A 71 -4.62 3.02 15.02
C SER A 71 -6.07 2.83 14.58
N VAL A 72 -6.98 3.66 15.10
CA VAL A 72 -8.41 3.60 14.77
C VAL A 72 -8.96 4.98 14.44
N SER A 73 -9.94 5.04 13.55
CA SER A 73 -10.76 6.23 13.31
C SER A 73 -12.20 5.85 12.98
N GLU A 74 -13.17 6.69 13.35
CA GLU A 74 -14.59 6.33 13.21
C GLU A 74 -14.99 6.03 11.75
N ASN A 75 -14.36 6.73 10.80
CA ASN A 75 -14.63 6.59 9.37
C ASN A 75 -13.57 5.76 8.62
N GLY A 76 -12.48 5.35 9.28
CA GLY A 76 -11.36 4.61 8.69
C GLY A 76 -10.38 5.47 7.89
N TRP A 77 -10.58 6.79 7.82
CA TRP A 77 -9.70 7.74 7.13
C TRP A 77 -8.69 8.37 8.09
N THR A 78 -7.64 8.95 7.52
CA THR A 78 -6.71 9.83 8.22
C THR A 78 -7.38 11.16 8.57
N ASN A 79 -6.95 11.75 9.68
CA ASN A 79 -7.25 13.12 10.09
C ASN A 79 -5.95 13.81 10.53
N ASN A 80 -6.02 15.07 10.97
CA ASN A 80 -4.82 15.83 11.36
C ASN A 80 -4.03 15.18 12.50
N GLU A 81 -4.72 14.58 13.49
CA GLU A 81 -4.08 13.92 14.62
C GLU A 81 -3.35 12.63 14.20
N LEU A 82 -4.00 11.81 13.38
CA LEU A 82 -3.42 10.60 12.80
C LEU A 82 -2.30 10.92 11.81
N GLY A 83 -2.42 12.01 11.06
CA GLY A 83 -1.36 12.51 10.20
C GLY A 83 -0.12 12.91 11.00
N LEU A 84 -0.29 13.62 12.12
CA LEU A 84 0.79 13.94 13.04
C LEU A 84 1.38 12.68 13.70
N ALA A 85 0.54 11.72 14.09
CA ALA A 85 0.99 10.45 14.64
C ALA A 85 1.81 9.65 13.63
N TRP A 86 1.39 9.63 12.36
CA TRP A 86 2.17 9.04 11.28
C TRP A 86 3.51 9.76 11.08
N LEU A 87 3.55 11.09 11.10
CA LEU A 87 4.82 11.84 10.98
C LEU A 87 5.80 11.50 12.11
N LYS A 88 5.31 11.36 13.35
CA LYS A 88 6.13 10.95 14.49
C LYS A 88 6.66 9.52 14.33
N HIS A 89 5.80 8.60 13.89
CA HIS A 89 6.16 7.22 13.56
C HIS A 89 7.21 7.15 12.45
N PHE A 90 7.02 7.90 11.36
CA PHE A 90 7.99 8.00 10.27
C PHE A 90 9.32 8.56 10.76
N ASP A 91 9.30 9.61 11.58
CA ASP A 91 10.50 10.21 12.15
C ASP A 91 11.26 9.21 13.03
N GLU A 92 10.57 8.49 13.92
CA GLU A 92 11.17 7.45 14.77
C GLU A 92 11.90 6.36 13.96
N HIS A 93 11.30 5.90 12.86
CA HIS A 93 11.85 4.83 12.02
C HIS A 93 12.82 5.30 10.94
N THR A 94 13.09 6.62 10.85
CA THR A 94 14.05 7.19 9.89
C THR A 94 15.15 8.03 10.55
N LYS A 95 14.98 8.38 11.83
CA LYS A 95 15.84 9.28 12.61
C LYS A 95 17.32 8.92 12.59
N THR A 96 17.65 7.64 12.76
CA THR A 96 19.05 7.20 12.93
C THR A 96 19.92 7.35 11.68
N GLN A 97 19.33 7.60 10.50
CA GLN A 97 20.09 7.70 9.25
C GLN A 97 19.68 8.86 8.33
N PHE A 98 18.46 9.40 8.44
CA PHE A 98 17.92 10.30 7.43
C PHE A 98 18.05 11.79 7.77
N LYS A 99 17.67 12.21 8.98
CA LYS A 99 17.62 13.65 9.33
C LYS A 99 19.00 14.29 9.44
N ASP A 100 19.89 13.68 10.22
CA ASP A 100 21.26 14.21 10.37
C ASP A 100 22.00 14.17 9.03
N TYR A 101 21.81 13.12 8.23
CA TYR A 101 22.36 13.01 6.89
C TYR A 101 21.85 14.12 5.97
N CYS A 102 20.54 14.35 5.91
CA CYS A 102 19.94 15.37 5.07
C CYS A 102 20.31 16.79 5.52
N LEU A 103 20.34 17.06 6.82
CA LEU A 103 20.73 18.36 7.37
C LEU A 103 22.22 18.65 7.13
N VAL A 104 23.11 17.71 7.44
CA VAL A 104 24.55 17.85 7.23
C VAL A 104 24.88 18.01 5.75
N ARG A 105 24.17 17.31 4.87
CA ARG A 105 24.42 17.32 3.41
C ARG A 105 23.54 18.31 2.64
N LYS A 106 22.74 19.13 3.33
CA LYS A 106 21.83 20.13 2.73
C LYS A 106 20.90 19.53 1.67
N ILE A 107 20.39 18.32 1.92
CA ILE A 107 19.46 17.63 1.03
C ILE A 107 18.06 18.23 1.23
N LEU A 108 17.53 18.82 0.18
CA LEU A 108 16.19 19.41 0.14
C LEU A 108 15.14 18.29 0.02
N THR A 109 14.22 18.19 0.98
CA THR A 109 13.05 17.32 0.86
C THR A 109 12.05 17.95 -0.10
N LEU A 110 11.87 17.34 -1.27
CA LEU A 110 10.90 17.78 -2.26
C LEU A 110 9.55 17.10 -2.03
N CYS A 111 8.48 17.90 -1.98
CA CYS A 111 7.14 17.38 -2.18
C CYS A 111 6.97 17.04 -3.67
N MET A 112 6.35 15.91 -3.97
CA MET A 112 6.00 15.59 -5.36
C MET A 112 5.03 16.65 -5.89
N PRO A 113 5.15 17.05 -7.17
CA PRO A 113 4.19 17.96 -7.79
C PRO A 113 2.79 17.33 -7.79
N ALA A 114 1.76 18.17 -7.75
CA ALA A 114 0.37 17.70 -7.75
C ALA A 114 0.10 16.79 -8.97
N HIS A 115 -0.75 15.77 -8.76
CA HIS A 115 -1.18 14.81 -9.79
C HIS A 115 -0.06 13.96 -10.44
N SER A 116 1.14 13.91 -9.85
CA SER A 116 2.28 13.14 -10.39
C SER A 116 2.50 11.77 -9.73
N SER A 117 1.63 11.35 -8.80
CA SER A 117 1.84 10.12 -7.99
C SER A 117 2.03 8.87 -8.87
N HIS A 118 1.15 8.67 -9.84
CA HIS A 118 1.21 7.55 -10.79
C HIS A 118 2.47 7.51 -11.67
N ILE A 119 3.32 8.55 -11.64
CA ILE A 119 4.53 8.67 -12.45
C ILE A 119 5.78 8.65 -11.55
N LEU A 120 5.78 9.49 -10.52
CA LEU A 120 6.96 9.78 -9.71
C LEU A 120 6.97 9.05 -8.36
N GLN A 121 5.83 8.52 -7.91
CA GLN A 121 5.74 7.90 -6.59
C GLN A 121 6.12 6.42 -6.69
N PRO A 122 7.28 6.00 -6.14
CA PRO A 122 7.79 4.64 -6.31
C PRO A 122 6.83 3.56 -5.83
N LEU A 123 6.08 3.86 -4.76
CA LEU A 123 5.05 2.98 -4.23
C LEU A 123 3.94 2.68 -5.25
N ASP A 124 3.43 3.70 -5.94
CA ASP A 124 2.34 3.55 -6.92
C ASP A 124 2.84 2.88 -8.21
N VAL A 125 4.06 3.21 -8.64
CA VAL A 125 4.64 2.68 -9.88
C VAL A 125 4.99 1.19 -9.76
N VAL A 126 5.50 0.75 -8.59
CA VAL A 126 6.08 -0.60 -8.47
C VAL A 126 5.55 -1.42 -7.31
N CYS A 127 5.33 -0.86 -6.11
CA CYS A 127 5.08 -1.71 -4.93
C CYS A 127 3.60 -2.05 -4.74
N PHE A 128 2.67 -1.12 -4.97
CA PHE A 128 1.26 -1.32 -4.66
C PHE A 128 0.54 -2.31 -5.58
N LEU A 129 0.95 -2.42 -6.85
CA LEU A 129 0.37 -3.41 -7.75
C LEU A 129 0.72 -4.86 -7.33
N PRO A 130 2.00 -5.24 -7.09
CA PRO A 130 2.36 -6.51 -6.48
C PRO A 130 1.70 -6.75 -5.13
N LEU A 131 1.62 -5.74 -4.25
CA LEU A 131 0.94 -5.84 -2.96
C LEU A 131 -0.53 -6.24 -3.14
N LYS A 132 -1.23 -5.56 -4.04
CA LYS A 132 -2.61 -5.90 -4.40
C LYS A 132 -2.72 -7.33 -4.91
N HIS A 133 -1.80 -7.78 -5.77
CA HIS A 133 -1.81 -9.14 -6.30
C HIS A 133 -1.55 -10.20 -5.23
N LYS A 134 -0.53 -10.00 -4.39
CA LYS A 134 -0.18 -10.91 -3.30
C LYS A 134 -1.27 -10.99 -2.25
N TYR A 135 -1.81 -9.85 -1.81
CA TYR A 135 -2.95 -9.82 -0.92
C TYR A 135 -4.17 -10.52 -1.54
N SER A 136 -4.49 -10.24 -2.81
CA SER A 136 -5.57 -10.92 -3.54
C SER A 136 -5.35 -12.42 -3.71
N GLN A 137 -4.10 -12.88 -3.73
CA GLN A 137 -3.77 -14.31 -3.67
C GLN A 137 -4.08 -14.89 -2.29
N ARG A 138 -3.63 -14.25 -1.20
CA ARG A 138 -3.93 -14.69 0.18
C ARG A 138 -5.44 -14.79 0.44
N VAL A 139 -6.21 -13.81 -0.04
CA VAL A 139 -7.68 -13.84 0.06
C VAL A 139 -8.28 -15.01 -0.72
N ARG A 140 -7.74 -15.37 -1.90
CA ARG A 140 -8.19 -16.55 -2.65
C ARG A 140 -7.84 -17.86 -1.97
N ASP A 141 -6.69 -17.93 -1.31
CA ASP A 141 -6.27 -19.12 -0.56
C ASP A 141 -7.17 -19.33 0.66
N LEU A 142 -7.50 -18.27 1.40
CA LEU A 142 -8.50 -18.32 2.48
C LEU A 142 -9.86 -18.83 1.98
N ALA A 143 -10.32 -18.34 0.83
CA ALA A 143 -11.54 -18.82 0.19
C ALA A 143 -11.50 -20.33 -0.13
N ARG A 144 -10.34 -20.88 -0.55
CA ARG A 144 -10.18 -22.34 -0.77
C ARG A 144 -10.32 -23.14 0.52
N HIS A 145 -10.01 -22.54 1.67
CA HIS A 145 -10.22 -23.11 3.00
C HIS A 145 -11.58 -22.74 3.61
N HIS A 146 -12.57 -22.44 2.78
CA HIS A 146 -13.94 -22.11 3.17
C HIS A 146 -14.08 -20.80 4.00
N VAL A 147 -13.08 -19.92 3.98
CA VAL A 147 -13.15 -18.57 4.56
C VAL A 147 -13.49 -17.58 3.46
N TRP A 148 -14.78 -17.32 3.28
CA TRP A 148 -15.29 -16.50 2.17
C TRP A 148 -15.33 -15.00 2.46
N HIS A 149 -15.09 -14.60 3.72
CA HIS A 149 -15.16 -13.23 4.18
C HIS A 149 -13.87 -12.83 4.90
N ILE A 150 -13.26 -11.73 4.46
CA ILE A 150 -12.18 -11.10 5.20
C ILE A 150 -12.80 -10.07 6.14
N ASN A 151 -12.74 -10.30 7.44
CA ASN A 151 -13.08 -9.33 8.46
C ASN A 151 -11.80 -8.60 8.94
N LYS A 152 -11.92 -7.69 9.91
CA LYS A 152 -10.77 -6.95 10.47
C LYS A 152 -9.71 -7.86 11.10
N GLU A 153 -10.14 -8.99 11.66
CA GLU A 153 -9.29 -10.01 12.29
C GLU A 153 -8.44 -10.76 11.25
N ARG A 154 -9.04 -11.11 10.11
CA ARG A 154 -8.35 -11.83 9.02
C ARG A 154 -7.59 -10.92 8.06
N PHE A 155 -7.86 -9.61 8.07
CA PHE A 155 -7.13 -8.64 7.25
C PHE A 155 -5.64 -8.66 7.60
N LEU A 156 -5.30 -8.55 8.89
CA LEU A 156 -3.94 -8.28 9.31
C LEU A 156 -2.97 -9.41 8.99
N PRO A 157 -3.29 -10.70 9.25
CA PRO A 157 -2.42 -11.81 8.84
C PRO A 157 -2.18 -11.87 7.34
N ALA A 158 -3.25 -11.73 6.53
CA ALA A 158 -3.16 -11.76 5.08
C ALA A 158 -2.37 -10.57 4.51
N PHE A 159 -2.55 -9.38 5.10
CA PHE A 159 -1.80 -8.18 4.74
C PHE A 159 -0.33 -8.30 5.12
N ARG A 160 -0.03 -8.79 6.33
CA ARG A 160 1.34 -9.00 6.84
C ARG A 160 2.15 -9.89 5.90
N ASP A 161 1.59 -11.04 5.51
CA ASP A 161 2.31 -11.95 4.63
C ASP A 161 2.54 -11.33 3.25
N ALA A 162 1.54 -10.62 2.71
CA ALA A 162 1.67 -9.90 1.45
C ALA A 162 2.67 -8.74 1.53
N PHE A 163 2.77 -8.09 2.69
CA PHE A 163 3.71 -7.01 2.95
C PHE A 163 5.15 -7.51 2.86
N PHE A 164 5.49 -8.58 3.59
CA PHE A 164 6.84 -9.14 3.56
C PHE A 164 7.23 -9.75 2.20
N ASP A 165 6.26 -10.30 1.46
CA ASP A 165 6.49 -10.76 0.09
C ASP A 165 6.87 -9.63 -0.88
N VAL A 166 6.45 -8.38 -0.60
CA VAL A 166 6.52 -7.26 -1.56
C VAL A 166 7.55 -6.22 -1.17
N PHE A 167 7.62 -5.83 0.09
CA PHE A 167 8.51 -4.77 0.58
C PHE A 167 9.90 -5.31 0.90
N THR A 168 10.50 -5.99 -0.07
CA THR A 168 11.89 -6.45 -0.01
C THR A 168 12.85 -5.34 -0.42
N SER A 169 14.14 -5.47 -0.05
CA SER A 169 15.17 -4.51 -0.45
C SER A 169 15.23 -4.30 -1.96
N ASP A 170 15.13 -5.38 -2.73
CA ASP A 170 15.26 -5.33 -4.18
C ASP A 170 14.06 -4.65 -4.83
N ASN A 171 12.84 -4.96 -4.35
CA ASN A 171 11.64 -4.32 -4.87
C ASN A 171 11.61 -2.82 -4.55
N CYS A 172 12.04 -2.43 -3.35
CA CYS A 172 12.14 -1.02 -2.98
C CYS A 172 13.17 -0.30 -3.86
N LYS A 173 14.37 -0.85 -4.07
CA LYS A 173 15.38 -0.24 -4.96
C LYS A 173 14.88 -0.11 -6.40
N LYS A 174 14.30 -1.18 -6.95
CA LYS A 174 13.69 -1.18 -8.30
C LYS A 174 12.56 -0.17 -8.42
N ALA A 175 11.81 0.10 -7.35
CA ALA A 175 10.76 1.11 -7.35
C ALA A 175 11.32 2.52 -7.64
N PHE A 176 12.44 2.89 -7.03
CA PHE A 176 13.10 4.17 -7.28
C PHE A 176 13.76 4.23 -8.66
N GLU A 177 14.33 3.12 -9.13
CA GLU A 177 14.86 3.02 -10.49
C GLU A 177 13.75 3.19 -11.55
N ALA A 178 12.62 2.52 -11.35
CA ALA A 178 11.48 2.58 -12.28
C ALA A 178 10.80 3.95 -12.30
N ALA A 179 10.89 4.72 -11.21
CA ALA A 179 10.45 6.11 -11.13
C ALA A 179 11.49 7.11 -11.68
N GLY A 180 12.67 6.64 -12.13
CA GLY A 180 13.75 7.50 -12.64
C GLY A 180 14.40 8.37 -11.57
N LEU A 181 14.31 7.97 -10.29
CA LEU A 181 14.84 8.75 -9.17
C LEU A 181 16.25 8.30 -8.77
N VAL A 182 16.55 7.00 -8.85
CA VAL A 182 17.87 6.45 -8.52
C VAL A 182 18.28 5.36 -9.51
N PRO A 183 19.29 5.60 -10.38
CA PRO A 183 19.89 6.92 -10.64
C PRO A 183 18.84 7.90 -11.20
N ILE A 184 19.12 9.21 -11.09
CA ILE A 184 18.23 10.23 -11.66
C ILE A 184 18.24 10.07 -13.18
N ASP A 185 17.07 9.80 -13.75
CA ASP A 185 16.82 9.68 -15.18
C ASP A 185 15.47 10.31 -15.51
N ALA A 186 15.52 11.59 -15.92
CA ALA A 186 14.32 12.33 -16.30
C ALA A 186 13.65 11.76 -17.55
N GLN A 187 14.39 11.10 -18.45
CA GLN A 187 13.84 10.61 -19.71
C GLN A 187 12.82 9.49 -19.46
N ARG A 188 13.10 8.64 -18.45
CA ARG A 188 12.20 7.57 -18.02
C ARG A 188 10.82 8.07 -17.55
N VAL A 189 10.77 9.30 -17.06
CA VAL A 189 9.54 10.01 -16.67
C VAL A 189 8.91 10.66 -17.89
N ILE A 190 9.70 11.38 -18.69
CA ILE A 190 9.25 12.14 -19.86
C ILE A 190 8.60 11.21 -20.90
N ASP A 191 9.20 10.05 -21.18
CA ASP A 191 8.68 9.08 -22.15
C ASP A 191 7.31 8.50 -21.77
N ARG A 192 6.92 8.59 -20.48
CA ARG A 192 5.62 8.14 -19.98
C ARG A 192 4.56 9.23 -19.97
N LEU A 193 4.94 10.49 -20.16
CA LEU A 193 4.01 11.61 -20.23
C LEU A 193 3.34 11.61 -21.61
N ASP A 194 2.07 11.20 -21.67
CA ASP A 194 1.22 11.44 -22.86
C ASP A 194 0.86 12.93 -22.90
N VAL A 195 1.75 13.76 -23.44
CA VAL A 195 1.53 15.21 -23.58
C VAL A 195 0.51 15.47 -24.67
N ARG A 196 -0.77 15.38 -24.32
CA ARG A 196 -1.85 15.86 -25.18
C ARG A 196 -1.98 17.37 -25.01
N LEU A 197 -1.37 18.11 -25.95
CA LEU A 197 -1.60 19.54 -26.09
C LEU A 197 -3.10 19.76 -26.30
N HIS A 198 -3.76 20.33 -25.30
CA HIS A 198 -5.12 20.82 -25.47
C HIS A 198 -5.02 22.15 -26.21
N THR A 199 -5.47 22.17 -27.46
CA THR A 199 -5.70 23.43 -28.19
C THR A 199 -6.81 24.22 -27.48
N PRO A 200 -6.68 25.55 -27.36
CA PRO A 200 -7.64 26.41 -26.67
C PRO A 200 -9.01 26.45 -27.34
#